data_AF-A0A975VG40-F1
#
_entry.id   AF-A0A975VG40-F1
#
_cell.length_a   1.000
_cell.length_b   1.000
_cell.length_c   1.000
_cell.angle_alpha   90.00
_cell.angle_beta   90.00
_cell.angle_gamma   90.00
#
_symmetry.space_group_name_H-M   'P 1'
#
loop_
_entity.id
_entity.type
_entity.pdbx_description
1 polymer ?
#
loop_
_entity_poly.entity_id
_entity_poly.type
_entity_poly.pdbx_seq_one_letter_code
_entity_poly.pdbx_strand_id
1 'polypeptide(L)'
;MGDFLKEHDIYVDSFVNQLNLRFAPSQGLRTHFGGMEELVALQKEFKIFKKGRSFKTSISVLNVGAGMGNDAKNRLYEYFDNLANHDSNVAGQNGDVAIVNALIKNFAAASPLPVYFKHHDMRAEKGNTRVLITPKERAVSYFPHDYLVVSFPTKEASKKSKPAAKPAAKPARKG
;
A
#
# COMPACT_ATOMS: atom_id res chain seq x y z
N MET A 1 -0.56 -6.86 -5.24
CA MET A 1 -1.84 -6.13 -5.27
C MET A 1 -2.82 -6.71 -6.27
N GLY A 2 -2.43 -7.03 -7.52
CA GLY A 2 -3.38 -7.56 -8.53
C GLY A 2 -4.10 -8.85 -8.16
N ASP A 3 -3.40 -9.84 -7.59
CA ASP A 3 -4.05 -11.07 -7.09
C ASP A 3 -5.09 -10.82 -5.96
N PHE A 4 -5.03 -9.67 -5.28
CA PHE A 4 -5.94 -9.30 -4.20
C PHE A 4 -7.16 -8.52 -4.72
N LEU A 5 -6.90 -7.43 -5.46
CA LEU A 5 -7.95 -6.54 -5.95
C LEU A 5 -8.70 -7.12 -7.16
N LYS A 6 -8.05 -7.94 -8.00
CA LYS A 6 -8.68 -8.68 -9.11
C LYS A 6 -9.43 -7.75 -10.06
N GLU A 7 -10.76 -7.87 -10.17
CA GLU A 7 -11.60 -6.98 -10.97
C GLU A 7 -11.53 -5.51 -10.54
N HIS A 8 -11.05 -5.24 -9.31
CA HIS A 8 -10.89 -3.91 -8.75
C HIS A 8 -9.49 -3.30 -8.99
N ASP A 9 -8.63 -3.96 -9.77
CA ASP A 9 -7.27 -3.46 -10.06
C ASP A 9 -7.26 -2.05 -10.67
N ILE A 10 -8.34 -1.67 -11.38
CA ILE A 10 -8.51 -0.31 -11.92
C ILE A 10 -8.51 0.78 -10.83
N TYR A 11 -8.78 0.43 -9.57
CA TYR A 11 -8.79 1.37 -8.46
C TYR A 11 -7.43 1.51 -7.75
N VAL A 12 -6.39 0.76 -8.15
CA VAL A 12 -5.07 0.80 -7.51
C VAL A 12 -4.52 2.23 -7.47
N ASP A 13 -4.50 2.93 -8.60
CA ASP A 13 -3.96 4.28 -8.69
C ASP A 13 -4.81 5.28 -7.90
N SER A 14 -6.13 5.12 -7.93
CA SER A 14 -7.04 5.95 -7.13
C SER A 14 -6.76 5.79 -5.63
N PHE A 15 -6.53 4.55 -5.18
CA PHE A 15 -6.16 4.26 -3.81
C PHE A 15 -4.81 4.88 -3.43
N VAL A 16 -3.77 4.65 -4.25
CA VAL A 16 -2.42 5.19 -3.99
C VAL A 16 -2.48 6.72 -3.94
N ASN A 17 -3.29 7.34 -4.80
CA ASN A 17 -3.54 8.77 -4.76
C ASN A 17 -4.22 9.23 -3.45
N GLN A 18 -5.21 8.50 -2.92
CA GLN A 18 -5.80 8.82 -1.62
C GLN A 18 -4.78 8.79 -0.48
N LEU A 19 -3.87 7.81 -0.48
CA LEU A 19 -2.75 7.81 0.48
C LEU A 19 -1.86 9.04 0.28
N ASN A 20 -1.46 9.33 -0.96
CA ASN A 20 -0.57 10.45 -1.24
C ASN A 20 -1.18 11.80 -0.83
N LEU A 21 -2.50 11.96 -0.97
CA LEU A 21 -3.21 13.15 -0.48
C LEU A 21 -3.26 13.19 1.05
N ARG A 22 -3.49 12.05 1.72
CA ARG A 22 -3.55 12.00 3.19
C ARG A 22 -2.20 12.34 3.83
N PHE A 23 -1.10 11.94 3.19
CA PHE A 23 0.29 12.17 3.65
C PHE A 23 1.01 13.28 2.86
N ALA A 24 0.23 14.16 2.21
CA ALA A 24 0.77 15.26 1.42
C ALA A 24 1.53 16.28 2.29
N PRO A 25 2.43 17.07 1.67
CA PRO A 25 3.02 18.25 2.30
C PRO A 25 1.93 19.21 2.85
N SER A 26 2.25 19.96 3.91
CA SER A 26 1.39 21.07 4.34
C SER A 26 1.28 22.11 3.23
N GLN A 27 0.08 22.68 3.06
CA GLN A 27 -0.19 23.74 2.08
C GLN A 27 0.28 25.13 2.57
N GLY A 28 0.88 25.22 3.77
CA GLY A 28 1.52 26.43 4.28
C GLY A 28 0.57 27.53 4.76
N LEU A 29 -0.74 27.33 4.61
CA LEU A 29 -1.77 28.28 5.04
C LEU A 29 -2.47 27.74 6.30
N ARG A 30 -2.54 28.57 7.36
CA ARG A 30 -3.14 28.19 8.65
C ARG A 30 -4.60 27.71 8.56
N THR A 31 -5.33 28.11 7.52
CA THR A 31 -6.72 27.70 7.26
C THR A 31 -6.85 26.36 6.54
N HIS A 32 -5.75 25.78 6.06
CA HIS A 32 -5.72 24.54 5.28
C HIS A 32 -5.09 23.42 6.11
N PHE A 33 -5.76 23.09 7.21
CA PHE A 33 -5.35 21.99 8.08
C PHE A 33 -5.55 20.65 7.36
N GLY A 34 -4.48 19.90 7.16
CA GLY A 34 -4.49 18.63 6.44
C GLY A 34 -3.08 18.06 6.21
N GLY A 35 -3.02 16.96 5.47
CA GLY A 35 -1.75 16.32 5.09
C GLY A 35 -0.90 15.91 6.30
N MET A 36 0.41 16.11 6.20
CA MET A 36 1.37 15.75 7.25
C MET A 36 1.18 16.52 8.56
N GLU A 37 0.75 17.78 8.52
CA GLU A 37 0.57 18.58 9.73
C GLU A 37 -0.52 17.99 10.62
N GLU A 38 -1.67 17.69 10.02
CA GLU A 38 -2.76 16.98 10.70
C GLU A 38 -2.32 15.59 11.14
N LEU A 39 -1.70 14.79 10.27
CA LEU A 39 -1.30 13.43 10.61
C LEU A 39 -0.27 13.37 11.74
N VAL A 40 0.66 14.32 11.84
CA VAL A 40 1.61 14.41 12.95
C VAL A 40 0.86 14.69 14.26
N ALA A 41 -0.10 15.62 14.25
CA ALA A 41 -0.92 15.92 15.42
C ALA A 41 -1.75 14.71 15.86
N LEU A 42 -2.45 14.06 14.93
CA LEU A 42 -3.23 12.85 15.19
C LEU A 42 -2.35 11.68 15.64
N GLN A 43 -1.16 11.53 15.06
CA GLN A 43 -0.19 10.52 15.47
C GLN A 43 0.31 10.79 16.89
N LYS A 44 0.53 12.06 17.26
CA LYS A 44 0.94 12.43 18.62
C LYS A 44 -0.12 12.04 19.64
N GLU A 45 -1.38 12.36 19.35
CA GLU A 45 -2.54 12.14 20.23
C GLU A 45 -2.94 10.66 20.32
N PHE A 46 -3.24 10.05 19.18
CA PHE A 46 -3.90 8.74 19.13
C PHE A 46 -2.95 7.57 18.85
N LYS A 47 -1.67 7.87 18.55
CA LYS A 47 -0.65 6.86 18.19
C LYS A 47 -1.16 5.93 17.09
N ILE A 48 -1.71 6.48 16.00
CA ILE A 48 -2.31 5.73 14.88
C ILE A 48 -1.36 4.62 14.38
N PHE A 49 -0.09 4.95 14.21
CA PHE A 49 1.00 4.00 13.97
C PHE A 49 1.70 3.66 15.28
N LYS A 50 1.85 2.38 15.59
CA LYS A 50 2.58 1.90 16.77
C LYS A 50 3.26 0.58 16.46
N LYS A 51 4.40 0.33 17.10
CA LYS A 51 5.09 -0.96 16.97
C LYS A 51 4.14 -2.11 17.35
N GLY A 52 4.11 -3.15 16.51
CA GLY A 52 3.23 -4.31 16.69
C GLY A 52 1.78 -4.12 16.24
N ARG A 53 1.37 -2.92 15.78
CA ARG A 53 0.11 -2.75 15.04
C ARG A 53 0.40 -2.84 13.55
N SER A 54 -0.38 -3.65 12.83
CA SER A 54 -0.20 -3.79 11.38
C SER A 54 -0.52 -2.49 10.64
N PHE A 55 0.11 -2.32 9.49
CA PHE A 55 -0.15 -1.22 8.58
C PHE A 55 -1.62 -1.16 8.16
N LYS A 56 -2.23 -2.32 7.89
CA LYS A 56 -3.67 -2.47 7.63
C LYS A 56 -4.51 -1.81 8.72
N THR A 57 -4.28 -2.17 9.99
CA THR A 57 -5.05 -1.61 11.11
C THR A 57 -4.82 -0.10 11.21
N SER A 58 -3.58 0.38 11.10
CA SER A 58 -3.29 1.82 11.14
C SER A 58 -3.96 2.61 10.02
N ILE A 59 -3.93 2.13 8.79
CA ILE A 59 -4.56 2.79 7.63
C ILE A 59 -6.08 2.77 7.73
N SER A 60 -6.67 1.71 8.29
CA SER A 60 -8.13 1.62 8.45
C SER A 60 -8.71 2.75 9.31
N VAL A 61 -7.97 3.24 10.32
CA VAL A 61 -8.37 4.38 11.17
C VAL A 61 -8.39 5.69 10.37
N LEU A 62 -7.59 5.79 9.31
CA LEU A 62 -7.53 6.96 8.44
C LEU A 62 -8.63 6.96 7.36
N ASN A 63 -9.50 5.95 7.34
CA ASN A 63 -10.60 5.79 6.38
C ASN A 63 -10.15 5.86 4.90
N VAL A 64 -8.96 5.37 4.59
CA VAL A 64 -8.44 5.31 3.22
C VAL A 64 -9.18 4.23 2.43
N GLY A 65 -9.55 4.51 1.19
CA GLY A 65 -10.40 3.64 0.38
C GLY A 65 -11.90 3.92 0.54
N ALA A 66 -12.26 5.02 1.22
CA ALA A 66 -13.62 5.54 1.19
C ALA A 66 -14.04 5.85 -0.26
N GLY A 67 -15.26 5.45 -0.63
CA GLY A 67 -15.81 5.65 -1.97
C GLY A 67 -15.52 4.55 -3.00
N MET A 68 -14.65 3.57 -2.70
CA MET A 68 -14.33 2.45 -3.62
C MET A 68 -15.34 1.29 -3.57
N GLY A 69 -16.37 1.37 -2.71
CA GLY A 69 -17.22 0.24 -2.35
C GLY A 69 -16.55 -0.70 -1.33
N ASN A 70 -17.37 -1.43 -0.57
CA ASN A 70 -16.86 -2.22 0.56
C ASN A 70 -16.00 -3.42 0.12
N ASP A 71 -16.29 -4.05 -1.02
CA ASP A 71 -15.51 -5.20 -1.51
C ASP A 71 -14.08 -4.80 -1.90
N ALA A 72 -13.92 -3.77 -2.74
CA ALA A 72 -12.61 -3.26 -3.15
C ALA A 72 -11.77 -2.80 -1.94
N LYS A 73 -12.40 -2.09 -0.99
CA LYS A 73 -11.76 -1.66 0.26
C LYS A 73 -11.28 -2.85 1.10
N ASN A 74 -12.09 -3.90 1.23
CA ASN A 74 -11.70 -5.09 2.00
C ASN A 74 -10.52 -5.83 1.34
N ARG A 75 -10.58 -6.03 0.03
CA ARG A 75 -9.48 -6.64 -0.75
C ARG A 75 -8.17 -5.86 -0.66
N LEU A 76 -8.27 -4.55 -0.66
CA LEU A 76 -7.13 -3.66 -0.45
C LEU A 76 -6.54 -3.83 0.96
N TYR A 77 -7.39 -3.91 1.99
CA TYR A 77 -6.92 -4.15 3.35
C TYR A 77 -6.31 -5.55 3.51
N GLU A 78 -6.83 -6.57 2.83
CA GLU A 78 -6.18 -7.88 2.73
C GLU A 78 -4.79 -7.79 2.10
N TYR A 79 -4.63 -6.95 1.06
CA TYR A 79 -3.32 -6.71 0.48
C TYR A 79 -2.33 -6.08 1.48
N PHE A 80 -2.76 -5.10 2.31
CA PHE A 80 -1.87 -4.55 3.34
C PHE A 80 -1.48 -5.56 4.40
N ASP A 81 -2.42 -6.40 4.83
CA ASP A 81 -2.10 -7.50 5.75
C ASP A 81 -1.01 -8.41 5.15
N ASN A 82 -1.14 -8.70 3.86
CA ASN A 82 -0.20 -9.56 3.15
C ASN A 82 1.20 -8.95 3.01
N LEU A 83 1.39 -7.64 3.21
CA LEU A 83 2.73 -7.04 3.18
C LEU A 83 3.66 -7.61 4.26
N ALA A 84 3.12 -8.22 5.33
CA ALA A 84 3.90 -8.95 6.31
C ALA A 84 4.58 -10.21 5.74
N ASN A 85 4.09 -10.76 4.62
CA ASN A 85 4.65 -11.90 3.90
C ASN A 85 5.70 -11.50 2.85
N HIS A 86 5.93 -10.21 2.67
CA HIS A 86 6.99 -9.69 1.81
C HIS A 86 8.17 -9.25 2.66
N ASP A 87 9.39 -9.49 2.19
CA ASP A 87 10.58 -8.85 2.76
C ASP A 87 10.53 -7.33 2.52
N SER A 88 11.40 -6.59 3.22
CA SER A 88 11.65 -5.19 2.92
C SER A 88 13.12 -4.96 2.56
N ASN A 89 13.44 -3.77 2.04
CA ASN A 89 14.83 -3.32 1.92
C ASN A 89 15.46 -2.90 3.26
N VAL A 90 14.70 -2.93 4.37
CA VAL A 90 15.20 -2.63 5.72
C VAL A 90 15.61 -3.94 6.40
N ALA A 91 16.88 -4.01 6.81
CA ALA A 91 17.45 -5.23 7.40
C ALA A 91 16.63 -5.75 8.60
N GLY A 92 16.30 -7.04 8.57
CA GLY A 92 15.58 -7.74 9.63
C GLY A 92 14.10 -7.38 9.76
N GLN A 93 13.51 -6.68 8.78
CA GLN A 93 12.10 -6.29 8.82
C GLN A 93 11.36 -6.80 7.57
N ASN A 94 10.17 -7.37 7.79
CA ASN A 94 9.21 -7.60 6.72
C ASN A 94 8.58 -6.27 6.27
N GLY A 95 7.78 -6.31 5.20
CA GLY A 95 7.20 -5.13 4.59
C GLY A 95 6.29 -4.35 5.53
N ASP A 96 5.39 -5.02 6.23
CA ASP A 96 4.47 -4.38 7.19
C ASP A 96 5.24 -3.65 8.31
N VAL A 97 6.17 -4.35 8.96
CA VAL A 97 6.99 -3.80 10.05
C VAL A 97 7.85 -2.63 9.57
N ALA A 98 8.46 -2.75 8.38
CA ALA A 98 9.28 -1.69 7.80
C ALA A 98 8.48 -0.41 7.54
N ILE A 99 7.28 -0.53 6.98
CA ILE A 99 6.38 0.61 6.74
C ILE A 99 6.02 1.28 8.07
N VAL A 100 5.52 0.50 9.03
CA VAL A 100 5.06 1.04 10.31
C VAL A 100 6.20 1.71 11.07
N ASN A 101 7.39 1.09 11.13
CA ASN A 101 8.55 1.68 11.78
C ASN A 101 9.04 2.94 11.07
N ALA A 102 9.05 2.96 9.73
CA ALA A 102 9.44 4.13 8.96
C ALA A 102 8.49 5.30 9.22
N LEU A 103 7.18 5.05 9.25
CA LEU A 103 6.17 6.07 9.56
C LEU A 103 6.31 6.60 10.99
N ILE A 104 6.46 5.72 11.99
CA ILE A 104 6.69 6.12 13.38
C ILE A 104 7.93 7.01 13.50
N LYS A 105 9.04 6.59 12.88
CA LYS A 105 10.30 7.36 12.89
C LYS A 105 10.12 8.72 12.21
N ASN A 106 9.43 8.75 11.08
CA ASN A 106 9.19 9.97 10.33
C ASN A 106 8.33 10.97 11.11
N PHE A 107 7.22 10.52 11.71
CA PHE A 107 6.35 11.38 12.52
C PHE A 107 7.02 11.89 13.80
N ALA A 108 8.03 11.19 14.32
CA ALA A 108 8.80 11.60 15.48
C ALA A 108 9.99 12.52 15.14
N ALA A 109 10.29 12.73 13.85
CA ALA A 109 11.39 13.59 13.43
C ALA A 109 11.10 15.06 13.73
N ALA A 110 12.16 15.87 13.91
CA ALA A 110 12.03 17.31 14.09
C ALA A 110 11.40 18.01 12.87
N SER A 111 11.64 17.45 11.68
CA SER A 111 11.01 17.87 10.42
C SER A 111 10.52 16.61 9.68
N PRO A 112 9.29 16.13 9.98
CA PRO A 112 8.70 14.98 9.29
C PRO A 112 8.57 15.22 7.79
N LEU A 113 8.97 14.24 6.98
CA LEU A 113 8.81 14.31 5.54
C LEU A 113 7.36 13.98 5.13
N PRO A 114 6.83 14.58 4.06
CA PRO A 114 5.67 14.01 3.37
C PRO A 114 5.96 12.57 2.93
N VAL A 115 4.92 11.76 2.84
CA VAL A 115 5.05 10.35 2.43
C VAL A 115 4.44 10.16 1.06
N TYR A 116 5.24 9.63 0.15
CA TYR A 116 4.80 9.31 -1.20
C TYR A 116 4.76 7.80 -1.36
N PHE A 117 3.55 7.28 -1.52
CA PHE A 117 3.28 5.90 -1.82
C PHE A 117 3.27 5.70 -3.33
N LYS A 118 3.93 4.63 -3.76
CA LYS A 118 3.92 4.16 -5.14
C LYS A 118 3.85 2.64 -5.17
N HIS A 119 3.75 2.08 -6.35
CA HIS A 119 3.86 0.66 -6.56
C HIS A 119 4.95 0.35 -7.60
N HIS A 120 5.43 -0.89 -7.62
CA HIS A 120 6.39 -1.38 -8.60
C HIS A 120 6.04 -2.81 -9.03
N ASP A 121 6.30 -3.12 -10.30
CA ASP A 121 6.09 -4.47 -10.82
C ASP A 121 7.17 -5.42 -10.29
N MET A 122 6.73 -6.45 -9.57
CA MET A 122 7.57 -7.51 -9.02
C MET A 122 8.30 -8.33 -10.08
N ARG A 123 7.84 -8.27 -11.33
CA ARG A 123 8.40 -8.99 -12.48
C ARG A 123 9.46 -8.19 -13.23
N ALA A 124 9.55 -6.87 -12.98
CA ALA A 124 10.48 -6.01 -13.70
C ALA A 124 11.94 -6.45 -13.50
N GLU A 125 12.28 -6.91 -12.30
CA GLU A 125 13.63 -7.36 -11.94
C GLU A 125 13.57 -8.55 -10.97
N LYS A 126 14.54 -9.46 -11.06
CA LYS A 126 14.62 -10.64 -10.20
C LYS A 126 14.81 -10.20 -8.73
N GLY A 127 13.91 -10.65 -7.85
CA GLY A 127 13.97 -10.31 -6.43
C GLY A 127 13.32 -8.97 -6.07
N ASN A 128 12.63 -8.33 -7.01
CA ASN A 128 11.86 -7.11 -6.77
C ASN A 128 10.51 -7.39 -6.08
N THR A 129 10.49 -8.30 -5.12
CA THR A 129 9.29 -8.75 -4.40
C THR A 129 9.11 -8.05 -3.06
N ARG A 130 9.94 -7.05 -2.78
CA ARG A 130 10.11 -6.44 -1.46
C ARG A 130 9.32 -5.15 -1.35
N VAL A 131 8.90 -4.79 -0.14
CA VAL A 131 8.54 -3.40 0.14
C VAL A 131 9.80 -2.55 0.16
N LEU A 132 9.78 -1.41 -0.53
CA LEU A 132 10.91 -0.49 -0.58
C LEU A 132 10.60 0.78 0.21
N ILE A 133 11.46 1.11 1.16
CA ILE A 133 11.44 2.34 1.93
C ILE A 133 12.65 3.19 1.47
N THR A 134 12.40 4.33 0.85
CA THR A 134 13.45 5.24 0.39
C THR A 134 13.28 6.61 1.08
N PRO A 135 14.17 6.97 2.01
CA PRO A 135 14.12 8.29 2.63
C PRO A 135 14.70 9.35 1.70
N LYS A 136 14.15 10.57 1.77
CA LYS A 136 14.64 11.77 1.05
C LYS A 136 14.73 11.57 -0.47
N GLU A 137 13.73 10.93 -1.07
CA GLU A 137 13.62 10.77 -2.52
C GLU A 137 12.74 11.89 -3.11
N ARG A 138 13.17 12.44 -4.24
CA ARG A 138 12.37 13.38 -5.02
C ARG A 138 11.36 12.60 -5.88
N ALA A 139 10.23 12.26 -5.27
CA ALA A 139 9.21 11.42 -5.91
C ALA A 139 8.39 12.15 -6.98
N VAL A 140 8.21 13.47 -6.83
CA VAL A 140 7.45 14.31 -7.76
C VAL A 140 8.41 15.27 -8.46
N SER A 141 8.61 15.10 -9.76
CA SER A 141 9.64 15.81 -10.54
C SER A 141 9.44 17.34 -10.57
N TYR A 142 8.19 17.79 -10.56
CA TYR A 142 7.80 19.19 -10.63
C TYR A 142 7.53 19.83 -9.26
N PHE A 143 7.75 19.11 -8.16
CA PHE A 143 7.47 19.63 -6.81
C PHE A 143 8.72 19.52 -5.92
N PRO A 144 9.22 20.63 -5.35
CA PRO A 144 10.55 20.69 -4.74
C PRO A 144 10.57 20.19 -3.29
N HIS A 145 9.96 19.04 -3.03
CA HIS A 145 9.96 18.41 -1.71
C HIS A 145 10.60 17.03 -1.77
N ASP A 146 11.41 16.74 -0.76
CA ASP A 146 11.88 15.39 -0.48
C ASP A 146 10.78 14.60 0.25
N TYR A 147 10.62 13.34 -0.11
CA TYR A 147 9.62 12.45 0.46
C TYR A 147 10.27 11.27 1.18
N LEU A 148 9.56 10.74 2.18
CA LEU A 148 9.69 9.33 2.51
C LEU A 148 8.88 8.55 1.46
N VAL A 149 9.57 7.80 0.60
CA VAL A 149 8.90 6.98 -0.42
C VAL A 149 8.67 5.58 0.12
N VAL A 150 7.44 5.09 -0.02
CA VAL A 150 7.03 3.72 0.27
C VAL A 150 6.53 3.07 -1.01
N SER A 151 7.25 2.07 -1.50
CA SER A 151 6.91 1.36 -2.74
C SER A 151 6.34 -0.02 -2.45
N PHE A 152 5.12 -0.25 -2.91
CA PHE A 152 4.38 -1.50 -2.75
C PHE A 152 4.66 -2.49 -3.88
N PRO A 153 4.99 -3.76 -3.59
CA PRO A 153 5.21 -4.77 -4.62
C PRO A 153 3.88 -5.20 -5.25
N THR A 154 3.77 -5.08 -6.57
CA THR A 154 2.57 -5.45 -7.34
C THR A 154 2.89 -6.37 -8.50
N LYS A 155 1.87 -7.12 -8.92
CA LYS A 155 1.87 -7.96 -10.12
C LYS A 155 0.43 -8.03 -10.60
N GLU A 156 0.23 -8.31 -11.87
CA GLU A 156 -1.09 -8.55 -12.44
C GLU A 156 -1.79 -9.73 -11.76
N ALA A 157 -3.12 -9.71 -11.74
CA ALA A 157 -3.90 -10.85 -11.30
C ALA A 157 -3.61 -12.07 -12.17
N SER A 158 -3.32 -13.20 -11.53
CA SER A 158 -3.18 -14.48 -12.22
C SER A 158 -4.49 -14.83 -12.93
N LYS A 159 -4.43 -15.03 -14.26
CA LYS A 159 -5.57 -15.58 -15.01
C LYS A 159 -5.81 -16.99 -14.49
N LYS A 160 -6.89 -17.21 -13.72
CA LYS A 160 -7.35 -18.57 -13.42
C LYS A 160 -7.63 -19.26 -14.75
N SER A 161 -6.85 -20.28 -15.10
CA SER A 161 -7.21 -21.16 -16.20
C SER A 161 -8.59 -21.76 -15.89
N LYS A 162 -9.52 -21.67 -16.84
CA LYS A 162 -10.77 -22.43 -16.75
C LYS A 162 -10.39 -23.89 -16.48
N PRO A 163 -11.01 -24.58 -15.49
CA PRO A 163 -10.80 -26.01 -15.32
C PRO A 163 -11.06 -26.68 -16.67
N ALA A 164 -10.10 -27.47 -17.15
CA ALA A 164 -10.30 -28.26 -18.36
C ALA A 164 -11.57 -29.08 -18.18
N ALA A 165 -12.52 -28.93 -19.11
CA ALA A 165 -13.76 -29.70 -19.08
C ALA A 165 -13.38 -31.18 -19.01
N LYS A 166 -13.89 -31.90 -18.00
CA LYS A 166 -13.71 -33.36 -17.91
C LYS A 166 -14.14 -33.97 -19.25
N PRO A 167 -13.34 -34.84 -19.88
CA PRO A 167 -13.74 -35.52 -21.10
C PRO A 167 -15.08 -36.22 -20.86
N ALA A 168 -16.07 -35.96 -21.72
CA ALA A 168 -17.34 -36.66 -21.68
C ALA A 168 -17.07 -38.18 -21.81
N ALA A 169 -17.59 -38.96 -20.87
CA ALA A 169 -17.48 -40.42 -20.93
C ALA A 169 -18.15 -40.92 -22.22
N LYS A 170 -17.41 -41.69 -23.03
CA LYS A 170 -17.94 -42.32 -24.24
C LYS A 170 -19.11 -43.25 -23.85
N PRO A 171 -20.26 -43.20 -24.56
CA PRO A 171 -21.35 -44.11 -24.31
C PRO A 171 -20.93 -45.55 -24.62
N ALA A 172 -21.24 -46.47 -23.71
CA ALA A 172 -21.00 -47.89 -23.88
C ALA A 172 -21.80 -48.42 -25.08
N ARG A 173 -21.11 -49.07 -26.03
CA ARG A 173 -21.74 -49.85 -27.10
C ARG A 173 -22.47 -51.02 -26.44
N LYS A 174 -23.80 -51.09 -26.61
CA LYS A 174 -24.55 -52.33 -26.39
C LYS A 174 -24.25 -53.27 -27.56
N GLY A 175 -23.79 -54.48 -27.22
CA GLY A 175 -23.68 -55.61 -28.14
C GLY A 175 -25.01 -56.32 -28.33
#